data_AF-A0A924XLQ6-F1
#
_entry.id   AF-A0A924XLQ6-F1
#
_cell.length_a   1.000
_cell.length_b   1.000
_cell.length_c   1.000
_cell.angle_alpha   90.00
_cell.angle_beta   90.00
_cell.angle_gamma   90.00
#
_symmetry.space_group_name_H-M   'P 1'
#
loop_
_entity.id
_entity.type
_entity.pdbx_description
1 polymer ?
#
loop_
_entity_poly.entity_id
_entity_poly.type
_entity_poly.pdbx_seq_one_letter_code
_entity_poly.pdbx_strand_id
1 'polypeptide(L)'
;FARKYDTENRVALPDYLKEENYEHFKQNAYRVNTVITSVTEHLREQPKGSFNRFVFLDAQDWMTPEIIADLWRTIAERGGKNSRIIFRTAGAESPIENALSKDFLEKFEYEKEESLELFKQDRAAIYGGFHLYKLK
;
A
#
# COMPACT_ATOMS: atom_id res chain seq x y z
N PHE A 1 -20.21 8.27 -3.11
CA PHE A 1 -19.49 7.36 -2.19
C PHE A 1 -18.04 7.79 -1.99
N ALA A 2 -17.31 8.17 -3.04
CA ALA A 2 -16.02 8.85 -2.88
C ALA A 2 -16.17 10.08 -1.96
N ARG A 3 -15.35 10.13 -0.90
CA ARG A 3 -15.27 11.22 0.09
C ARG A 3 -16.50 11.49 0.99
N LYS A 4 -17.53 10.63 1.01
CA LYS A 4 -18.60 10.69 2.03
C LYS A 4 -19.24 9.32 2.29
N TYR A 5 -19.53 9.01 3.56
CA TYR A 5 -20.34 7.85 3.94
C TYR A 5 -21.80 8.13 3.63
N ASP A 6 -22.50 7.14 3.08
CA ASP A 6 -23.96 7.18 2.96
C ASP A 6 -24.57 6.91 4.34
N THR A 7 -24.93 7.97 5.04
CA THR A 7 -25.54 7.91 6.37
C THR A 7 -27.05 7.68 6.33
N GLU A 8 -27.70 7.86 5.17
CA GLU A 8 -29.14 7.72 5.01
C GLU A 8 -29.53 6.25 4.84
N ASN A 9 -28.90 5.54 3.90
CA ASN A 9 -29.21 4.13 3.64
C ASN A 9 -28.20 3.17 4.28
N ARG A 10 -27.12 3.69 4.89
CA ARG A 10 -26.01 2.91 5.48
C ARG A 10 -25.36 1.93 4.49
N VAL A 11 -25.44 2.20 3.18
CA VAL A 11 -24.93 1.29 2.14
C VAL A 11 -23.40 1.40 1.99
N ALA A 12 -22.78 2.45 2.53
CA ALA A 12 -21.34 2.71 2.43
C ALA A 12 -20.47 2.01 3.50
N LEU A 13 -20.94 0.91 4.10
CA LEU A 13 -20.15 0.20 5.10
C LEU A 13 -18.87 -0.39 4.48
N PRO A 14 -17.69 -0.21 5.10
CA PRO A 14 -16.51 -0.99 4.76
C PRO A 14 -16.81 -2.49 4.78
N ASP A 15 -16.16 -3.26 3.92
CA ASP A 15 -16.47 -4.70 3.79
C ASP A 15 -16.30 -5.46 5.12
N TYR A 16 -15.41 -5.01 6.01
CA TYR A 16 -15.21 -5.57 7.34
C TYR A 16 -16.33 -5.26 8.35
N LEU A 17 -17.26 -4.37 8.02
CA LEU A 17 -18.45 -4.06 8.83
C LEU A 17 -19.74 -4.65 8.26
N LYS A 18 -19.67 -5.35 7.12
CA LYS A 18 -20.83 -6.01 6.51
C LYS A 18 -21.07 -7.37 7.18
N GLU A 19 -22.31 -7.62 7.59
CA GLU A 19 -22.68 -8.82 8.35
C GLU A 19 -22.38 -10.10 7.56
N GLU A 20 -22.64 -10.08 6.25
CA GLU A 20 -22.36 -11.20 5.34
C GLU A 20 -20.88 -11.59 5.29
N ASN A 21 -19.96 -10.70 5.67
CA ASN A 21 -18.52 -10.97 5.70
C ASN A 21 -18.01 -11.37 7.09
N TYR A 22 -18.81 -11.24 8.15
CA TYR A 22 -18.36 -11.39 9.53
C TYR A 22 -17.73 -12.77 9.79
N GLU A 23 -18.42 -13.85 9.43
CA GLU A 23 -17.93 -15.21 9.64
C GLU A 23 -16.62 -15.48 8.87
N HIS A 24 -16.48 -14.90 7.67
CA HIS A 24 -15.24 -15.03 6.89
C HIS A 24 -14.06 -14.35 7.59
N PHE A 25 -14.25 -13.13 8.12
CA PHE A 25 -13.22 -12.43 8.88
C PHE A 25 -12.85 -13.17 10.16
N LYS A 26 -13.86 -13.61 10.92
CA LYS A 26 -13.67 -14.34 12.18
C LYS A 26 -12.87 -15.62 11.97
N GLN A 27 -13.18 -16.40 10.94
CA GLN A 27 -12.46 -17.63 10.60
C GLN A 27 -11.02 -17.37 10.14
N ASN A 28 -10.70 -16.20 9.61
CA ASN A 28 -9.35 -15.87 9.12
C ASN A 28 -8.54 -14.99 10.09
N ALA A 29 -9.12 -14.53 11.20
CA ALA A 29 -8.47 -13.60 12.12
C ALA A 29 -7.13 -14.11 12.66
N TYR A 30 -6.99 -15.43 12.83
CA TYR A 30 -5.74 -16.07 13.27
C TYR A 30 -4.55 -15.90 12.31
N ARG A 31 -4.80 -15.47 11.07
CA ARG A 31 -3.75 -15.23 10.06
C ARG A 31 -3.11 -13.86 10.20
N VAL A 32 -3.65 -12.98 11.05
CA VAL A 32 -3.13 -11.65 11.30
C VAL A 32 -2.06 -11.73 12.39
N ASN A 33 -0.88 -11.24 12.08
CA ASN A 33 0.23 -11.14 13.03
C ASN A 33 0.64 -9.67 13.17
N THR A 34 1.05 -9.29 14.37
CA THR A 34 1.60 -7.98 14.67
C THR A 34 3.07 -8.14 15.03
N VAL A 35 3.92 -7.30 14.44
CA VAL A 35 5.36 -7.28 14.71
C VAL A 35 5.76 -5.86 15.06
N ILE A 36 6.59 -5.70 16.10
CA ILE A 36 7.14 -4.41 16.51
C ILE A 36 8.55 -4.29 15.94
N THR A 37 8.66 -3.73 14.74
CA THR A 37 9.93 -3.44 14.05
C THR A 37 9.64 -2.51 12.86
N SER A 38 10.67 -2.07 12.15
CA SER A 38 10.46 -1.40 10.85
C SER A 38 10.05 -2.41 9.78
N VAL A 39 9.22 -2.01 8.81
CA VAL A 39 8.84 -2.90 7.70
C VAL A 39 10.08 -3.39 6.96
N THR A 40 11.06 -2.53 6.73
CA THR A 40 12.30 -2.88 6.04
C THR A 40 13.07 -3.99 6.76
N GLU A 41 13.27 -3.87 8.08
CA GLU A 41 13.93 -4.92 8.87
C GLU A 41 13.14 -6.23 8.84
N HIS A 42 11.81 -6.16 9.03
CA HIS A 42 10.97 -7.36 8.97
C HIS A 42 11.12 -8.12 7.65
N LEU A 43 11.14 -7.39 6.53
CA LEU A 43 11.29 -7.98 5.19
C LEU A 43 12.66 -8.62 4.97
N ARG A 44 13.74 -8.09 5.58
CA ARG A 44 15.08 -8.67 5.49
C ARG A 44 15.18 -10.02 6.19
N GLU A 45 14.50 -10.16 7.32
CA GLU A 45 14.46 -11.38 8.11
C GLU A 45 13.60 -12.48 7.49
N GLN A 46 12.69 -12.11 6.56
CA GLN A 46 11.86 -13.09 5.89
C GLN A 46 12.56 -13.75 4.69
N PRO A 47 12.25 -15.03 4.39
CA PRO A 47 12.61 -15.65 3.13
C PRO A 47 12.14 -14.82 1.94
N LYS A 48 12.93 -14.80 0.86
CA LYS A 48 12.53 -14.15 -0.39
C LYS A 48 11.21 -14.76 -0.88
N GLY A 49 10.27 -13.90 -1.26
CA GLY A 49 8.96 -14.29 -1.75
C GLY A 49 7.89 -14.49 -0.67
N SER A 50 8.21 -14.24 0.60
CA SER A 50 7.23 -14.36 1.69
C SER A 50 6.06 -13.39 1.58
N PHE A 51 6.28 -12.23 0.93
CA PHE A 51 5.24 -11.22 0.71
C PHE A 51 5.20 -10.77 -0.75
N ASN A 52 4.00 -10.48 -1.24
CA ASN A 52 3.76 -9.90 -2.56
C ASN A 52 2.70 -8.80 -2.57
N ARG A 53 2.21 -8.37 -1.40
CA ARG A 53 1.27 -7.25 -1.24
C ARG A 53 1.82 -6.35 -0.16
N PHE A 54 2.15 -5.13 -0.53
CA PHE A 54 2.68 -4.12 0.36
C PHE A 54 1.70 -2.95 0.38
N VAL A 55 1.20 -2.61 1.56
CA VAL A 55 0.21 -1.55 1.74
C VAL A 55 0.79 -0.56 2.73
N PHE A 56 1.10 0.64 2.26
CA PHE A 56 1.51 1.75 3.10
C PHE A 56 0.40 2.80 3.11
N LEU A 57 0.26 3.51 4.22
CA LEU A 57 -0.58 4.72 4.26
C LEU A 57 0.26 5.89 3.73
N ASP A 58 0.22 7.05 4.36
CA ASP A 58 1.11 8.20 4.15
C ASP A 58 2.48 8.06 4.83
N ALA A 59 2.85 6.85 5.26
CA ALA A 59 4.08 6.61 6.02
C ALA A 59 5.35 7.14 5.32
N GLN A 60 5.37 7.11 3.99
CA GLN A 60 6.53 7.55 3.20
C GLN A 60 6.70 9.08 3.18
N ASP A 61 5.65 9.87 3.42
CA ASP A 61 5.76 11.34 3.50
C ASP A 61 6.60 11.78 4.70
N TRP A 62 6.78 10.89 5.68
CA TRP A 62 7.53 11.12 6.92
C TRP A 62 8.90 10.44 6.90
N MET A 63 9.30 9.83 5.78
CA MET A 63 10.59 9.15 5.61
C MET A 63 11.57 10.04 4.84
N THR A 64 12.85 9.93 5.17
CA THR A 64 13.90 10.56 4.35
C THR A 64 14.07 9.79 3.03
N PRO A 65 14.63 10.41 1.98
CA PRO A 65 14.92 9.74 0.72
C PRO A 65 15.74 8.45 0.89
N GLU A 66 16.68 8.42 1.84
CA GLU A 66 17.50 7.24 2.13
C GLU A 66 16.68 6.08 2.69
N ILE A 67 15.72 6.38 3.58
CA ILE A 67 14.82 5.37 4.17
C ILE A 67 13.85 4.82 3.11
N ILE A 68 13.31 5.69 2.25
CA ILE A 68 12.46 5.29 1.12
C ILE A 68 13.28 4.38 0.19
N ALA A 69 14.48 4.80 -0.20
CA ALA A 69 15.33 4.00 -1.08
C ALA A 69 15.67 2.63 -0.49
N ASP A 70 15.89 2.57 0.82
CA ASP A 70 16.16 1.32 1.53
C ASP A 70 14.97 0.36 1.57
N LEU A 71 13.77 0.89 1.84
CA LEU A 71 12.52 0.15 1.80
C LEU A 71 12.27 -0.44 0.40
N TRP A 72 12.36 0.38 -0.65
CA TRP A 72 12.07 -0.04 -2.03
C TRP A 72 13.10 -1.02 -2.58
N ARG A 73 14.38 -0.88 -2.22
CA ARG A 73 15.42 -1.89 -2.51
C ARG A 73 15.10 -3.22 -1.86
N THR A 74 14.73 -3.19 -0.58
CA THR A 74 14.37 -4.40 0.15
C THR A 74 13.14 -5.09 -0.46
N ILE A 75 12.13 -4.32 -0.87
CA ILE A 75 10.95 -4.86 -1.59
C ILE A 75 11.36 -5.49 -2.93
N ALA A 76 12.21 -4.83 -3.72
CA ALA A 76 12.66 -5.39 -5.00
C ALA A 76 13.45 -6.70 -4.83
N GLU A 77 14.25 -6.81 -3.77
CA GLU A 77 15.08 -7.99 -3.52
C GLU A 77 14.28 -9.16 -2.92
N ARG A 78 13.33 -8.86 -2.02
CA ARG A 78 12.62 -9.84 -1.19
C ARG A 78 11.19 -10.11 -1.62
N GLY A 79 10.60 -9.24 -2.44
CA GLY A 79 9.23 -9.38 -2.94
C GLY A 79 9.05 -10.65 -3.77
N GLY A 80 7.88 -11.27 -3.64
CA GLY A 80 7.48 -12.44 -4.42
C GLY A 80 7.03 -12.09 -5.84
N LYS A 81 6.74 -13.11 -6.63
CA LYS A 81 6.16 -12.95 -7.98
C LYS A 81 4.85 -12.15 -7.89
N ASN A 82 4.61 -11.28 -8.87
CA ASN A 82 3.43 -10.43 -8.96
C ASN A 82 3.28 -9.48 -7.75
N SER A 83 4.41 -8.98 -7.22
CA SER A 83 4.38 -8.05 -6.10
C SER A 83 3.71 -6.73 -6.48
N ARG A 84 2.82 -6.26 -5.61
CA ARG A 84 2.13 -4.98 -5.75
C ARG A 84 2.35 -4.13 -4.50
N ILE A 85 2.64 -2.87 -4.73
CA ILE A 85 2.87 -1.86 -3.69
C ILE A 85 1.82 -0.79 -3.88
N ILE A 86 0.99 -0.57 -2.86
CA ILE A 86 0.08 0.58 -2.82
C ILE A 86 0.45 1.50 -1.67
N PHE A 87 0.34 2.80 -1.90
CA PHE A 87 0.49 3.78 -0.85
C PHE A 87 -0.29 5.05 -1.12
N ARG A 88 -0.46 5.84 -0.07
CA ARG A 88 -1.10 7.15 -0.13
C ARG A 88 -0.08 8.24 0.19
N THR A 89 -0.40 9.46 -0.20
CA THR A 89 0.46 10.62 0.00
C THR A 89 -0.37 11.83 0.42
N ALA A 90 0.21 12.72 1.23
CA ALA A 90 -0.38 13.99 1.60
C ALA A 90 -0.50 14.92 0.38
N GLY A 91 0.54 14.95 -0.47
CA GLY A 91 0.52 15.61 -1.78
C GLY A 91 -0.01 14.70 -2.90
N ALA A 92 -0.07 15.22 -4.12
CA ALA A 92 -0.48 14.42 -5.29
C ALA A 92 0.69 13.62 -5.91
N GLU A 93 1.92 14.00 -5.58
CA GLU A 93 3.13 13.41 -6.12
C GLU A 93 3.58 12.23 -5.27
N SER A 94 4.19 11.24 -5.93
CA SER A 94 4.84 10.16 -5.21
C SER A 94 6.24 10.61 -4.76
N PRO A 95 6.70 10.21 -3.56
CA PRO A 95 8.00 10.62 -3.06
C PRO A 95 9.15 9.79 -3.64
N ILE A 96 8.86 8.71 -4.37
CA ILE A 96 9.86 7.71 -4.73
C ILE A 96 10.70 8.14 -5.93
N GLU A 97 10.15 9.00 -6.79
CA GLU A 97 10.82 9.58 -7.95
C GLU A 97 11.98 10.49 -7.53
N ASN A 98 11.90 11.05 -6.33
CA ASN A 98 12.97 11.86 -5.73
C ASN A 98 13.95 11.00 -4.90
N ALA A 99 13.51 9.84 -4.41
CA ALA A 99 14.31 8.98 -3.55
C ALA A 99 15.12 7.92 -4.32
N LEU A 100 14.65 7.51 -5.50
CA LEU A 100 15.23 6.41 -6.28
C LEU A 100 15.92 6.93 -7.54
N SER A 101 17.01 6.27 -7.94
CA SER A 101 17.62 6.52 -9.24
C SER A 101 16.69 6.04 -10.36
N LYS A 102 16.79 6.67 -11.54
CA LYS A 102 15.99 6.31 -12.73
C LYS A 102 16.15 4.83 -13.08
N ASP A 103 17.38 4.32 -13.11
CA ASP A 103 17.67 2.91 -13.42
C ASP A 103 17.03 1.96 -12.41
N PHE A 104 16.90 2.37 -11.13
CA PHE A 104 16.26 1.54 -10.13
C PHE A 104 14.74 1.55 -10.26
N LEU A 105 14.14 2.69 -10.62
CA LEU A 105 12.71 2.79 -10.91
C LEU A 105 12.27 1.84 -12.03
N GLU A 106 13.15 1.49 -12.97
CA GLU A 106 12.83 0.56 -14.06
C GLU A 106 12.44 -0.84 -13.59
N LYS A 107 12.83 -1.24 -12.36
CA LYS A 107 12.37 -2.49 -11.73
C LYS A 107 10.89 -2.48 -11.39
N PHE A 108 10.27 -1.32 -11.37
CA PHE A 108 8.87 -1.13 -11.07
C PHE A 108 8.11 -0.61 -12.30
N GLU A 109 6.84 -0.93 -12.33
CA GLU A 109 5.87 -0.38 -13.28
C GLU A 109 4.88 0.47 -12.49
N TYR A 110 4.82 1.76 -12.80
CA TYR A 110 3.85 2.66 -12.18
C TYR A 110 2.53 2.59 -12.93
N GLU A 111 1.48 2.11 -12.26
CA GLU A 111 0.14 1.99 -12.81
C GLU A 111 -0.60 3.32 -12.70
N LYS A 112 -0.15 4.33 -13.42
CA LYS A 112 -0.63 5.71 -13.26
C LYS A 112 -2.14 5.85 -13.47
N GLU A 113 -2.69 5.24 -14.53
CA GLU A 113 -4.12 5.33 -14.84
C GLU A 113 -4.97 4.61 -13.78
N GLU A 114 -4.57 3.40 -13.40
CA GLU A 114 -5.23 2.62 -12.33
C GLU A 114 -5.14 3.36 -10.99
N SER A 115 -4.00 3.98 -10.68
CA SER A 115 -3.79 4.79 -9.48
C SER A 115 -4.76 5.97 -9.40
N LEU A 116 -4.91 6.71 -10.51
CA LEU A 116 -5.85 7.84 -10.58
C LEU A 116 -7.30 7.39 -10.46
N GLU A 117 -7.66 6.27 -11.07
CA GLU A 117 -9.03 5.75 -10.99
C GLU A 117 -9.36 5.23 -9.59
N LEU A 118 -8.43 4.51 -8.95
CA LEU A 118 -8.58 4.07 -7.57
C LEU A 118 -8.61 5.26 -6.60
N PHE A 119 -7.85 6.33 -6.85
CA PHE A 119 -7.89 7.54 -6.03
C PHE A 119 -9.27 8.20 -6.03
N LYS A 120 -9.98 8.21 -7.17
CA LYS A 120 -11.35 8.72 -7.24
C LYS A 120 -12.31 7.90 -6.38
N GLN A 121 -12.01 6.63 -6.14
CA GLN A 121 -12.83 5.73 -5.32
C GLN A 121 -12.38 5.73 -3.85
N ASP A 122 -11.27 6.38 -3.53
CA ASP A 122 -10.76 6.44 -2.18
C ASP A 122 -11.75 7.14 -1.24
N ARG A 123 -11.94 6.53 -0.08
CA ARG A 123 -12.84 7.00 0.97
C ARG A 123 -12.10 7.85 2.01
N ALA A 124 -10.77 7.78 2.05
CA ALA A 124 -9.94 8.63 2.89
C ALA A 124 -9.78 10.01 2.24
N ALA A 125 -10.63 10.95 2.64
CA ALA A 125 -10.69 12.30 2.06
C ALA A 125 -9.55 13.25 2.49
N ILE A 126 -8.50 12.73 3.11
CA ILE A 126 -7.37 13.52 3.66
C ILE A 126 -6.10 13.48 2.80
N TYR A 127 -6.03 12.55 1.84
CA TYR A 127 -4.84 12.33 1.03
C TYR A 127 -4.91 13.05 -0.32
N GLY A 128 -3.76 13.54 -0.78
CA GLY A 128 -3.58 14.17 -2.08
C GLY A 128 -3.35 13.16 -3.20
N GLY A 129 -2.91 11.94 -2.88
CA GLY A 129 -2.60 10.90 -3.87
C GLY A 129 -2.82 9.47 -3.39
N PHE A 130 -3.02 8.58 -4.35
CA PHE A 130 -2.99 7.13 -4.22
C PHE A 130 -2.15 6.59 -5.36
N HIS A 131 -1.21 5.70 -5.06
CA HIS A 131 -0.21 5.20 -5.99
C HIS A 131 -0.15 3.68 -5.96
N LEU A 132 -0.15 3.07 -7.13
CA LEU A 132 0.03 1.63 -7.34
C LEU A 132 1.26 1.38 -8.19
N TYR A 133 2.18 0.59 -7.66
CA TYR A 133 3.36 0.09 -8.35
C TYR A 133 3.36 -1.44 -8.40
N LYS A 134 3.80 -1.99 -9.53
CA LYS A 134 4.06 -3.44 -9.70
C LYS A 134 5.55 -3.68 -9.80
N LEU A 135 6.06 -4.68 -9.09
CA LEU A 135 7.44 -5.13 -9.26
C LEU A 135 7.51 -6.04 -10.50
N LYS A 136 8.47 -5.79 -11.40
CA LYS A 136 8.71 -6.58 -12.62
C LYS A 136 9.42 -7.90 -12.33
#